data_AF-A0AAE1GVM0-F1
#
_entry.id   AF-A0AAE1GVM0-F1
#
_cell.length_a   1.000
_cell.length_b   1.000
_cell.length_c   1.000
_cell.angle_alpha   90.00
_cell.angle_beta   90.00
_cell.angle_gamma   90.00
#
_symmetry.space_group_name_H-M   'P 1'
#
loop_
_entity.id
_entity.type
_entity.pdbx_description
1 polymer ?
#
loop_
_entity_poly.entity_id
_entity_poly.type
_entity_poly.pdbx_seq_one_letter_code
_entity_poly.pdbx_strand_id
1 'polypeptide(L)'
;MTPLANPQEPGTPGAAYNKLHSKCRNPVERCNGVLKARWRCMSNDLALPYRPEKCGQIINACVVLHNILTSKRLPPPAEDQPFQVQPEPDNLVEPGENDDLPVEVLQNADAVRDNLIQHAYWYLNR
;
A
#
# COMPACT_ATOMS: atom_id res chain seq x y z
N MET A 1 -1.27 -9.15 -0.61
CA MET A 1 -2.57 -9.76 -0.96
C MET A 1 -2.93 -9.36 -2.37
N THR A 2 -3.15 -10.34 -3.24
CA THR A 2 -3.41 -10.13 -4.66
C THR A 2 -4.89 -10.46 -4.93
N PRO A 3 -5.61 -9.63 -5.70
CA PRO A 3 -6.95 -9.99 -6.17
C PRO A 3 -6.88 -11.26 -7.04
N LEU A 4 -7.97 -12.04 -7.05
CA LEU A 4 -8.05 -13.20 -7.95
C LEU A 4 -8.17 -12.71 -9.39
N ALA A 5 -7.33 -13.27 -10.27
CA ALA A 5 -7.35 -13.01 -11.70
C ALA A 5 -8.62 -13.59 -12.35
N ASN A 6 -9.02 -13.00 -13.48
CA ASN A 6 -10.28 -13.25 -14.21
C ASN A 6 -11.54 -12.82 -13.45
N PRO A 7 -12.58 -12.33 -14.17
CA PRO A 7 -13.89 -12.09 -13.58
C PRO A 7 -14.41 -13.37 -12.94
N GLN A 8 -14.57 -13.35 -11.62
CA GLN A 8 -15.15 -14.47 -10.88
C GLN A 8 -16.65 -14.46 -11.11
N GLU A 9 -17.23 -15.63 -11.37
CA GLU A 9 -18.67 -15.75 -11.57
C GLU A 9 -19.43 -15.26 -10.32
N PRO A 10 -20.56 -14.54 -10.50
CA PRO A 10 -21.37 -14.10 -9.38
C PRO A 10 -21.79 -15.27 -8.47
N GLY A 11 -21.71 -15.08 -7.16
CA GLY A 11 -22.09 -16.12 -6.19
C GLY A 11 -20.99 -17.14 -5.87
N THR A 12 -19.80 -17.00 -6.44
CA THR A 12 -18.62 -17.81 -6.06
C THR A 12 -17.88 -17.23 -4.85
N PRO A 13 -17.12 -18.06 -4.10
CA PRO A 13 -16.22 -17.59 -3.06
C PRO A 13 -15.19 -16.56 -3.57
N GLY A 14 -14.69 -16.74 -4.80
CA GLY A 14 -13.76 -15.81 -5.41
C GLY A 14 -14.37 -14.41 -5.64
N ALA A 15 -15.62 -14.34 -6.09
CA ALA A 15 -16.32 -13.06 -6.26
C ALA A 15 -16.56 -12.36 -4.91
N ALA A 16 -16.90 -13.10 -3.86
CA ALA A 16 -17.03 -12.60 -2.49
C ALA A 16 -15.71 -12.01 -1.96
N TYR A 17 -14.60 -12.74 -2.14
CA TYR A 17 -13.26 -12.26 -1.79
C TYR A 17 -12.89 -10.99 -2.53
N ASN A 18 -13.00 -10.96 -3.87
CA ASN A 18 -12.64 -9.77 -4.66
C ASN A 18 -13.49 -8.55 -4.27
N LYS A 19 -14.79 -8.73 -4.02
CA LYS A 19 -15.67 -7.64 -3.57
C LYS A 19 -15.22 -7.05 -2.23
N LEU A 20 -14.94 -7.90 -1.24
CA LEU A 20 -14.47 -7.44 0.08
C LEU A 20 -13.06 -6.86 0.00
N HIS A 21 -12.17 -7.50 -0.75
CA HIS A 21 -10.81 -7.04 -0.97
C HIS A 21 -10.80 -5.63 -1.59
N SER A 22 -11.55 -5.39 -2.67
CA SER A 22 -11.68 -4.06 -3.28
C SER A 22 -12.28 -3.04 -2.31
N LYS A 23 -13.32 -3.43 -1.55
CA LYS A 23 -13.91 -2.54 -0.53
C LYS A 23 -12.90 -2.10 0.54
N CYS A 24 -12.00 -2.99 0.95
CA CYS A 24 -10.93 -2.69 1.89
C CYS A 24 -9.79 -1.87 1.26
N ARG A 25 -9.44 -2.16 0.01
CA ARG A 25 -8.34 -1.50 -0.71
C ARG A 25 -8.67 -0.05 -1.09
N ASN A 26 -9.91 0.23 -1.51
CA ASN A 26 -10.36 1.57 -1.92
C ASN A 26 -10.03 2.70 -0.93
N PRO A 27 -10.36 2.61 0.38
CA PRO A 27 -10.00 3.67 1.34
C PRO A 27 -8.49 3.80 1.54
N VAL A 28 -7.73 2.70 1.49
CA VAL A 28 -6.27 2.71 1.62
C VAL A 28 -5.62 3.40 0.42
N GLU A 29 -6.05 3.09 -0.80
CA GLU A 29 -5.55 3.74 -2.01
C GLU A 29 -5.87 5.23 -2.04
N ARG A 30 -7.09 5.61 -1.65
CA ARG A 30 -7.46 7.03 -1.53
C ARG A 30 -6.61 7.75 -0.48
N CYS A 31 -6.37 7.12 0.67
CA CYS A 31 -5.48 7.66 1.71
C CYS A 31 -4.07 7.89 1.14
N ASN A 32 -3.53 6.90 0.44
CA ASN A 32 -2.22 7.00 -0.21
C ASN A 32 -2.20 8.13 -1.24
N GLY A 33 -3.24 8.28 -2.07
CA GLY A 33 -3.35 9.37 -3.04
C GLY A 33 -3.33 10.75 -2.38
N VAL A 34 -4.10 10.94 -1.29
CA VAL A 34 -4.12 12.21 -0.54
C VAL A 34 -2.76 12.52 0.08
N LEU A 35 -2.08 11.52 0.65
CA LEU A 35 -0.77 11.70 1.24
C LEU A 35 0.29 12.03 0.18
N LYS A 36 0.30 11.31 -0.95
CA LYS A 36 1.20 11.59 -2.08
C LYS A 36 1.00 13.02 -2.60
N ALA A 37 -0.24 13.43 -2.83
CA ALA A 37 -0.56 14.77 -3.31
C ALA A 37 -0.05 15.88 -2.36
N ARG A 38 -0.08 15.64 -1.05
CA ARG A 38 0.38 16.63 -0.04
C ARG A 38 1.89 16.57 0.20
N TRP A 39 2.50 15.39 0.16
CA TRP A 39 3.88 15.15 0.56
C TRP A 39 4.73 14.70 -0.62
N ARG A 40 5.60 15.58 -1.12
CA ARG A 40 6.48 15.29 -2.26
C ARG A 40 7.43 14.11 -2.01
N CYS A 41 7.89 13.92 -0.78
CA CYS A 41 8.71 12.76 -0.41
C CYS A 41 7.99 11.41 -0.63
N MET A 42 6.65 11.39 -0.66
CA MET A 42 5.85 10.20 -0.98
C MET A 42 5.50 10.07 -2.47
N SER A 43 5.66 11.15 -3.25
CA SER A 43 5.29 11.23 -4.67
C SER A 43 6.42 10.82 -5.63
N ASN A 44 7.60 10.46 -5.13
CA ASN A 44 8.62 9.91 -6.02
C ASN A 44 8.08 8.62 -6.67
N ASP A 45 8.07 8.60 -8.00
CA ASP A 45 7.62 7.46 -8.82
C ASP A 45 8.53 6.23 -8.60
N LEU A 46 9.76 6.47 -8.15
CA LEU A 46 10.61 5.44 -7.57
C LEU A 46 10.30 5.36 -6.08
N ALA A 47 10.10 4.13 -5.59
CA ALA A 47 9.95 3.83 -4.17
C ALA A 47 10.96 4.64 -3.33
N LEU A 48 10.53 5.07 -2.14
CA LEU A 48 11.39 5.76 -1.17
C LEU A 48 12.76 5.06 -1.13
N PRO A 49 13.88 5.76 -1.46
CA PRO A 49 15.19 5.13 -1.62
C PRO A 49 15.85 4.87 -0.26
N TYR A 50 15.06 4.45 0.72
CA TYR A 50 15.48 4.18 2.08
C TYR A 50 15.09 2.74 2.44
N ARG A 51 15.76 2.20 3.47
CA ARG A 51 15.37 0.91 4.03
C ARG A 51 13.91 0.93 4.53
N PRO A 52 13.19 -0.21 4.52
CA PRO A 52 11.79 -0.29 4.93
C PRO A 52 11.49 0.33 6.29
N GLU A 53 12.41 0.21 7.25
CA GLU A 53 12.27 0.78 8.59
C GLU A 53 12.21 2.31 8.53
N LYS A 54 13.08 2.92 7.73
CA LYS A 54 13.12 4.38 7.53
C LYS A 54 11.92 4.85 6.71
N CYS A 55 11.49 4.09 5.71
CA CYS A 55 10.26 4.35 4.97
C CYS A 55 9.04 4.41 5.92
N GLY A 56 8.93 3.44 6.85
CA GLY A 56 7.88 3.43 7.86
C GLY A 56 7.89 4.68 8.74
N GLN A 57 9.07 5.13 9.18
CA GLN A 57 9.21 6.37 9.96
C GLN A 57 8.75 7.61 9.17
N ILE A 58 9.14 7.72 7.90
CA ILE A 58 8.74 8.83 7.01
C ILE A 58 7.22 8.83 6.82
N ILE A 59 6.63 7.67 6.53
CA ILE A 59 5.18 7.53 6.35
C ILE A 59 4.44 7.93 7.63
N ASN A 60 4.87 7.44 8.79
CA ASN A 60 4.26 7.77 10.08
C ASN A 60 4.29 9.28 10.35
N ALA A 61 5.43 9.94 10.11
CA ALA A 61 5.54 11.38 10.25
C ALA A 61 4.56 12.12 9.31
N CYS A 62 4.47 11.70 8.04
CA CYS A 62 3.54 12.28 7.07
C CYS A 62 2.07 12.13 7.51
N VAL A 63 1.68 10.98 8.07
CA VAL A 63 0.33 10.74 8.58
C VAL A 63 0.03 11.61 9.80
N VAL A 64 0.94 11.67 10.78
CA VAL A 64 0.76 12.51 11.97
C VAL A 64 0.61 13.99 11.59
N LEU A 65 1.50 14.49 10.72
CA LEU A 65 1.43 15.87 10.23
C LEU A 65 0.15 16.11 9.44
N HIS A 66 -0.26 15.16 8.59
CA HIS A 66 -1.51 15.27 7.83
C HIS A 66 -2.70 15.43 8.77
N ASN A 67 -2.79 14.61 9.83
CA ASN A 67 -3.87 14.68 10.80
C ASN A 67 -3.91 16.04 11.52
N ILE A 68 -2.75 16.58 11.91
CA ILE A 68 -2.63 17.91 12.53
C ILE A 68 -3.12 19.01 11.57
N LEU A 69 -2.65 18.99 10.31
CA LEU A 69 -3.02 19.99 9.30
C LEU A 69 -4.51 19.94 8.97
N THR A 70 -5.07 18.73 8.86
CA THR A 70 -6.51 18.52 8.62
C THR A 70 -7.34 19.02 9.80
N SER A 71 -6.92 18.75 11.04
CA SER A 71 -7.58 19.27 12.24
C SER A 71 -7.60 20.81 12.27
N LYS A 72 -6.49 21.44 11.83
CA LYS A 72 -6.37 22.90 11.71
C LYS A 72 -7.00 23.48 10.43
N ARG A 73 -7.61 22.65 9.57
CA ARG A 73 -8.19 23.03 8.27
C ARG A 73 -7.20 23.78 7.36
N LEU A 74 -5.93 23.40 7.41
CA LEU A 74 -4.91 24.00 6.58
C LEU A 74 -4.95 23.39 5.16
N PRO A 75 -5.01 24.24 4.12
CA PRO A 75 -5.06 23.76 2.74
C PRO A 75 -3.77 23.01 2.39
N PRO A 76 -3.82 22.09 1.42
CA PRO A 76 -2.59 21.51 0.86
C PRO A 76 -1.73 22.62 0.23
N PRO A 77 -0.39 22.45 0.23
CA PRO A 77 0.51 23.40 -0.42
C PRO A 77 0.19 23.52 -1.92
N ALA A 78 0.36 24.72 -2.48
CA ALA A 78 0.25 24.93 -3.92
C ALA A 78 1.35 24.15 -4.65
N GLU A 79 1.03 23.56 -5.81
CA GLU A 79 1.97 22.76 -6.59
C GLU A 79 2.98 23.65 -7.30
N ASP A 80 4.06 24.07 -6.64
CA ASP A 80 5.18 24.73 -7.32
C ASP A 80 6.48 24.54 -6.55
N GLN A 81 7.20 23.44 -6.86
CA GLN A 81 8.67 23.35 -6.94
C GLN A 81 9.12 21.88 -7.03
N PRO A 82 10.05 21.54 -7.93
CA PRO A 82 10.64 20.21 -7.99
C PRO A 82 11.49 19.95 -6.74
N PHE A 83 11.18 18.88 -6.01
CA PHE A 83 11.96 18.42 -4.87
C PHE A 83 13.10 17.52 -5.36
N GLN A 84 14.35 17.96 -5.23
CA GLN A 84 15.52 17.10 -5.46
C GLN A 84 15.91 16.42 -4.13
N VAL A 85 15.62 15.12 -4.02
CA VAL A 85 16.20 14.31 -2.94
C VAL A 85 17.65 14.05 -3.31
N GLN A 86 18.59 14.62 -2.57
CA GLN A 86 19.96 14.11 -2.57
C GLN A 86 20.00 12.93 -1.60
N PRO A 87 20.13 11.68 -2.07
CA PRO A 87 20.29 10.57 -1.16
C PRO A 87 21.63 10.72 -0.42
N GLU A 88 21.58 10.77 0.91
CA GLU A 88 22.77 10.62 1.76
C GLU A 88 23.41 9.24 1.46
N PRO A 89 24.75 9.17 1.32
CA PRO A 89 25.44 7.99 0.78
C PRO A 89 25.24 6.71 1.58
N ASP A 90 24.86 6.82 2.86
CA ASP A 90 24.72 5.69 3.79
C ASP A 90 23.35 4.98 3.73
N ASN A 91 22.42 5.42 2.88
CA ASN A 91 21.05 4.88 2.81
C ASN A 91 20.61 4.34 1.44
N LEU A 92 21.50 4.38 0.44
CA LEU A 92 21.20 3.78 -0.86
C LEU A 92 21.17 2.26 -0.72
N VAL A 93 19.99 1.68 -0.90
CA VAL A 93 19.88 0.24 -1.15
C VAL A 93 20.46 0.02 -2.55
N GLU A 94 21.70 -0.48 -2.62
CA GLU A 94 22.22 -1.11 -3.84
C GLU A 94 21.14 -2.05 -4.38
N PRO A 95 20.83 -2.05 -5.68
CA PRO A 95 19.85 -2.97 -6.24
C PRO A 95 20.34 -4.40 -5.99
N GLY A 96 19.88 -4.99 -4.89
CA GLY A 96 20.13 -6.36 -4.53
C GLY A 96 19.62 -7.24 -5.67
N GLU A 97 20.38 -8.27 -6.02
CA GLU A 97 19.88 -9.43 -6.73
C GLU A 97 18.48 -9.73 -6.23
N ASN A 98 17.53 -9.92 -7.15
CA ASN A 98 16.15 -10.24 -6.81
C ASN A 98 16.16 -11.27 -5.66
N ASP A 99 15.71 -10.87 -4.47
CA ASP A 99 15.41 -11.80 -3.39
C ASP A 99 14.24 -12.64 -3.91
N ASP A 100 14.53 -13.67 -4.70
CA ASP A 100 13.61 -14.76 -4.97
C ASP A 100 13.27 -15.33 -3.59
N LEU A 101 12.12 -14.89 -3.07
CA LEU A 101 11.61 -15.34 -1.80
C LEU A 101 11.59 -16.88 -1.83
N PRO A 102 12.11 -17.57 -0.80
CA PRO A 102 12.11 -19.02 -0.77
C PRO A 102 10.71 -19.56 -1.07
N VAL A 103 10.60 -20.58 -1.92
CA VAL A 103 9.32 -21.16 -2.40
C VAL A 103 8.37 -21.51 -1.25
N GLU A 104 8.88 -21.81 -0.06
CA GLU A 104 8.11 -22.04 1.17
C GLU A 104 7.31 -20.81 1.65
N VAL A 105 7.81 -19.58 1.43
CA VAL A 105 7.11 -18.33 1.75
C VAL A 105 5.92 -18.11 0.81
N LEU A 106 6.06 -18.50 -0.46
CA LEU A 106 4.99 -18.44 -1.47
C LEU A 106 3.87 -19.45 -1.19
N GLN A 107 4.21 -20.68 -0.77
CA GLN A 107 3.22 -21.70 -0.40
C GLN A 107 2.34 -21.27 0.79
N ASN A 108 2.91 -20.58 1.77
CA ASN A 108 2.14 -20.01 2.88
C ASN A 108 1.18 -18.90 2.43
N ALA A 109 1.55 -18.11 1.41
CA ALA A 109 0.72 -17.01 0.92
C ALA A 109 -0.53 -17.50 0.19
N ASP A 110 -0.43 -18.57 -0.59
CA ASP A 110 -1.57 -19.17 -1.29
C ASP A 110 -2.57 -19.78 -0.31
N ALA A 111 -2.09 -20.52 0.70
CA ALA A 111 -2.95 -21.09 1.74
C ALA A 111 -3.68 -20.00 2.55
N VAL A 112 -3.01 -18.89 2.86
CA VAL A 112 -3.65 -17.74 3.53
C VAL A 112 -4.73 -17.11 2.64
N ARG A 113 -4.46 -16.97 1.33
CA ARG A 113 -5.45 -16.45 0.37
C ARG A 113 -6.68 -17.36 0.30
N ASP A 114 -6.49 -18.67 0.23
CA ASP A 114 -7.59 -19.63 0.14
C ASP A 114 -8.47 -19.62 1.38
N ASN A 115 -7.87 -19.50 2.58
CA ASN A 115 -8.62 -19.30 3.82
C ASN A 115 -9.44 -18.01 3.81
N LEU A 116 -8.87 -16.90 3.35
CA LEU A 116 -9.58 -15.62 3.22
C LEU A 116 -10.76 -15.72 2.24
N ILE A 117 -10.62 -16.48 1.15
CA ILE A 117 -11.67 -16.69 0.16
C ILE A 117 -12.87 -17.41 0.79
N GLN A 118 -12.62 -18.49 1.55
CA GLN A 118 -13.68 -19.23 2.22
C GLN A 118 -14.37 -18.38 3.30
N HIS A 119 -13.59 -17.65 4.10
CA HIS A 119 -14.12 -16.79 5.16
C HIS A 119 -14.96 -15.63 4.61
N ALA A 120 -14.50 -14.99 3.52
CA ALA A 120 -15.25 -13.95 2.80
C ALA A 120 -16.61 -14.45 2.32
N TYR A 121 -16.65 -15.68 1.79
CA TYR A 121 -17.88 -16.30 1.32
C TYR A 121 -18.85 -16.61 2.46
N TRP A 122 -18.35 -17.21 3.55
CA TRP A 122 -19.15 -17.47 4.75
C TRP A 122 -19.78 -16.19 5.31
N TYR A 123 -18.99 -15.12 5.45
CA TYR A 123 -19.45 -13.85 6.03
C TYR A 123 -20.58 -13.19 5.23
N LEU A 124 -20.58 -13.33 3.91
CA LEU A 124 -21.57 -12.70 3.03
C LEU A 124 -22.85 -13.52 2.82
N ASN A 125 -22.88 -14.80 3.20
CA ASN A 125 -24.01 -15.71 3.00
C ASN A 125 -24.64 -16.21 4.32
N ARG A 126 -24.46 -15.45 5.40
CA ARG A 126 -25.12 -15.67 6.69
C ARG A 126 -26.45 -14.93 6.75
#